data_AF-A0A151ZH76-F1
#
_entry.id   AF-A0A151ZH76-F1
#
_cell.length_a   1.000
_cell.length_b   1.000
_cell.length_c   1.000
_cell.angle_alpha   90.00
_cell.angle_beta   90.00
_cell.angle_gamma   90.00
#
_symmetry.space_group_name_H-M   'P 1'
#
loop_
_entity.id
_entity.type
_entity.pdbx_description
1 polymer ?
#
loop_
_entity_poly.entity_id
_entity_poly.type
_entity_poly.pdbx_seq_one_letter_code
_entity_poly.pdbx_strand_id
1 'polypeptide(L)'
;MDKFIEEPDFFKSFIVYFIPTSESGGCSGEWNNCLYQAISVICKKEITKAFPKMSKLKQFLGLEKRDPVHYSRVSEIEDKIKVCISVTGDHEYISEKDYKKKIEINLQSGHYSAVIPKKDYRVKGIAYIEKKPAVYRYLDGDKIEIYDGTNYLEMEKKEFVKDRHNCKSSKYTYITINTTYFPKKEKKDKNKKKKEVVKYDTNQYHFAMEETFKSFIRIADKLKEITQGKVNMYKTGETIQKAGYKIFLDDKSVKGFKAEKLEKDEAYWIKKASTSALIYSEDGYTGPLYKYDINKMYAAIMKNQQFQVPIKRGEFIKMTQEEFDNGKFIRFGIYRAIVSGNSKAFRYNPDNFYTHYDLNLAREILKLNIELIQTEEPNALIYEGDSKVNSDKLLKDYINQIMDWINTAKDRNEDEEVITTLKYMYQRFWGYLGKKKNCKRHAKNEVKNEYTDEDGNLTIESEILYENLEVDVNPHSMKPLNDNITTTKFLYENEPYDTPFARIAPFIISRGRKITGTIIAPHLDSIKRIHTDGFYSTQQFELRKEKKSSSSLDDPMMGDEVGDIRYEGFCEFGTINKNRKIPDENFII
;
A
#
# COMPACT_ATOMS: atom_id res chain seq x y z
N MET A 1 43.03 -1.61 -9.86
CA MET A 1 44.20 -2.15 -9.15
C MET A 1 44.72 -1.03 -8.29
N ASP A 2 44.24 -0.96 -7.05
CA ASP A 2 44.77 -0.04 -6.05
C ASP A 2 46.08 -0.62 -5.54
N LYS A 3 47.17 0.13 -5.71
CA LYS A 3 48.46 -0.24 -5.14
C LYS A 3 48.36 -0.07 -3.63
N PHE A 4 48.32 -1.18 -2.90
CA PHE A 4 48.61 -1.17 -1.47
C PHE A 4 50.04 -0.68 -1.29
N ILE A 5 50.19 0.49 -0.67
CA ILE A 5 51.47 1.00 -0.19
C ILE A 5 51.61 0.45 1.22
N GLU A 6 52.69 -0.27 1.50
CA GLU A 6 53.01 -0.70 2.87
C GLU A 6 53.24 0.54 3.73
N GLU A 7 52.53 0.60 4.86
CA GLU A 7 52.61 1.70 5.80
C GLU A 7 53.97 1.66 6.53
N PRO A 8 54.77 2.73 6.48
CA PRO A 8 56.10 2.73 7.08
C PRO A 8 56.04 2.77 8.61
N ASP A 9 57.02 2.15 9.27
CA ASP A 9 57.14 2.09 10.73
C ASP A 9 57.29 3.47 11.42
N PHE A 10 57.64 4.52 10.65
CA PHE A 10 57.84 5.88 11.16
C PHE A 10 57.65 6.94 10.06
N PHE A 11 56.89 8.01 10.38
CA PHE A 11 56.69 9.16 9.51
C PHE A 11 57.71 10.27 9.81
N LYS A 12 58.49 10.70 8.80
CA LYS A 12 59.48 11.81 8.95
C LYS A 12 58.84 13.17 9.21
N SER A 13 57.63 13.39 8.70
CA SER A 13 56.87 14.63 8.83
C SER A 13 55.41 14.36 8.53
N PHE A 14 54.50 15.05 9.21
CA PHE A 14 53.07 15.03 8.91
C PHE A 14 52.58 16.46 8.64
N ILE A 15 51.58 16.59 7.77
CA ILE A 15 50.87 17.84 7.55
C ILE A 15 49.52 17.71 8.27
N VAL A 16 49.32 18.53 9.29
CA VAL A 16 48.01 18.66 9.96
C VAL A 16 47.29 19.83 9.31
N TYR A 17 46.12 19.57 8.72
CA TYR A 17 45.22 20.62 8.29
C TYR A 17 44.30 20.99 9.45
N PHE A 18 44.42 22.22 9.96
CA PHE A 18 43.41 22.80 10.83
C PHE A 18 42.37 23.48 9.95
N ILE A 19 41.21 22.85 9.80
CA ILE A 19 40.06 23.47 9.15
C ILE A 19 39.26 24.15 10.25
N PRO A 20 39.23 25.50 10.33
CA PRO A 20 38.40 26.18 11.30
C PRO A 20 36.94 25.81 11.06
N THR A 21 36.30 25.21 12.06
CA THR A 21 34.88 24.88 12.04
C THR A 21 34.07 26.07 12.55
N SER A 22 32.85 26.22 12.05
CA SER A 22 31.95 27.29 12.49
C SER A 22 30.79 26.70 13.26
N GLU A 23 30.63 27.13 14.49
CA GLU A 23 29.52 26.76 15.38
C GLU A 23 28.18 27.36 14.92
N SER A 24 28.23 28.34 14.02
CA SER A 24 27.05 28.99 13.45
C SER A 24 26.94 28.76 11.95
N GLY A 25 25.71 28.49 11.50
CA GLY A 25 25.42 28.31 10.08
C GLY A 25 24.96 29.60 9.41
N GLY A 26 25.61 29.94 8.29
CA GLY A 26 25.30 31.09 7.44
C GLY A 26 26.15 31.20 6.16
N CYS A 27 27.29 30.52 6.09
CA CYS A 27 28.48 30.88 5.30
C CYS A 27 28.34 30.99 3.76
N SER A 28 27.19 30.70 3.15
CA SER A 28 27.04 30.61 1.68
C SER A 28 26.00 31.54 1.05
N GLY A 29 25.39 32.46 1.80
CA GLY A 29 24.48 33.45 1.20
C GLY A 29 24.33 34.73 2.02
N GLU A 30 24.05 35.86 1.35
CA GLU A 30 23.94 37.22 1.92
C GLU A 30 23.06 37.32 3.18
N TRP A 31 22.11 36.39 3.32
CA TRP A 31 21.10 36.40 4.37
C TRP A 31 21.30 35.34 5.45
N ASN A 32 22.29 34.44 5.33
CA ASN A 32 22.54 33.37 6.30
C ASN A 32 21.29 32.50 6.60
N ASN A 33 20.62 32.02 5.55
CA ASN A 33 19.31 31.33 5.64
C ASN A 33 19.39 29.80 5.63
N CYS A 34 20.60 29.23 5.63
CA CYS A 34 20.80 27.81 5.36
C CYS A 34 20.08 26.90 6.37
N LEU A 35 19.94 27.30 7.65
CA LEU A 35 19.19 26.51 8.65
C LEU A 35 17.70 26.38 8.28
N TYR A 36 17.05 27.51 7.98
CA TYR A 36 15.64 27.51 7.60
C TYR A 36 15.41 26.76 6.30
N GLN A 37 16.32 26.91 5.34
CA GLN A 37 16.26 26.17 4.08
C GLN A 37 16.40 24.67 4.33
N ALA A 38 17.37 24.24 5.15
CA ALA A 38 17.58 22.84 5.50
C ALA A 38 16.34 22.24 6.20
N ILE A 39 15.80 22.91 7.22
CA ILE A 39 14.55 22.45 7.87
C ILE A 39 13.40 22.40 6.86
N SER A 40 13.28 23.40 5.97
CA SER A 40 12.23 23.48 4.96
C SER A 40 12.28 22.35 3.92
N VAL A 41 13.41 21.66 3.74
CA VAL A 41 13.50 20.51 2.82
C VAL A 41 12.55 19.40 3.26
N ILE A 42 12.40 19.16 4.56
CA ILE A 42 11.62 18.05 5.14
C ILE A 42 10.36 18.56 5.87
N CYS A 43 10.46 19.72 6.52
CA CYS A 43 9.44 20.28 7.42
C CYS A 43 8.87 21.61 6.93
N LYS A 44 8.70 21.77 5.60
CA LYS A 44 8.20 23.00 4.99
C LYS A 44 6.91 23.50 5.65
N LYS A 45 5.93 22.62 5.89
CA LYS A 45 4.63 23.00 6.45
C LYS A 45 4.75 23.48 7.89
N GLU A 46 5.52 22.77 8.70
CA GLU A 46 5.72 23.07 10.11
C GLU A 46 6.49 24.38 10.30
N ILE A 47 7.61 24.54 9.57
CA ILE A 47 8.43 25.75 9.67
C ILE A 47 7.74 26.98 9.08
N THR A 48 7.01 26.86 7.97
CA THR A 48 6.28 28.02 7.39
C THR A 48 5.07 28.42 8.23
N LYS A 49 4.42 27.47 8.93
CA LYS A 49 3.33 27.78 9.87
C LYS A 49 3.84 28.56 11.08
N ALA A 50 4.97 28.15 11.65
CA ALA A 50 5.57 28.85 12.78
C ALA A 50 6.27 30.15 12.37
N PHE A 51 6.96 30.11 11.24
CA PHE A 51 7.82 31.16 10.71
C PHE A 51 7.57 31.32 9.20
N PRO A 52 6.56 32.12 8.81
CA PRO A 52 6.19 32.30 7.39
C PRO A 52 7.33 32.82 6.51
N LYS A 53 8.29 33.54 7.11
CA LYS A 53 9.51 34.04 6.49
C LYS A 53 10.68 33.84 7.44
N MET A 54 11.89 33.70 6.88
CA MET A 54 13.12 33.60 7.66
C MET A 54 13.30 34.74 8.66
N SER A 55 12.96 35.97 8.28
CA SER A 55 13.10 37.13 9.17
C SER A 55 12.34 36.95 10.49
N LYS A 56 11.24 36.17 10.48
CA LYS A 56 10.49 35.83 11.69
C LYS A 56 11.18 34.78 12.55
N LEU A 57 11.91 33.85 11.94
CA LEU A 57 12.77 32.92 12.69
C LEU A 57 13.92 33.67 13.36
N LYS A 58 14.59 34.57 12.65
CA LYS A 58 15.67 35.39 13.24
C LYS A 58 15.17 36.30 14.34
N GLN A 59 14.05 36.99 14.10
CA GLN A 59 13.39 37.82 15.11
C GLN A 59 13.03 37.01 16.37
N PHE A 60 12.56 35.77 16.20
CA PHE A 60 12.24 34.88 17.32
C PHE A 60 13.49 34.49 18.14
N LEU A 61 14.64 34.31 17.48
CA LEU A 61 15.91 34.02 18.15
C LEU A 61 16.61 35.28 18.69
N GLY A 62 16.06 36.48 18.48
CA GLY A 62 16.71 37.74 18.82
C GLY A 62 17.93 38.06 17.96
N LEU A 63 17.94 37.61 16.70
CA LEU A 63 19.03 37.77 15.74
C LEU A 63 18.68 38.78 14.65
N GLU A 64 19.68 39.50 14.15
CA GLU A 64 19.54 40.40 13.00
C GLU A 64 19.40 39.64 11.68
N LYS A 65 18.88 40.32 10.65
CA LYS A 65 18.57 39.70 9.35
C LYS A 65 19.74 38.98 8.70
N ARG A 66 20.98 39.39 8.96
CA ARG A 66 22.19 38.80 8.38
C ARG A 66 22.96 37.92 9.36
N ASP A 67 22.50 37.73 10.59
CA ASP A 67 23.25 36.93 11.57
C ASP A 67 23.20 35.43 11.24
N PRO A 68 24.30 34.69 11.38
CA PRO A 68 24.27 33.24 11.32
C PRO A 68 23.56 32.67 12.54
N VAL A 69 23.01 31.45 12.41
CA VAL A 69 22.31 30.80 13.53
C VAL A 69 23.24 29.77 14.16
N HIS A 70 23.47 29.90 15.47
CA HIS A 70 24.28 28.95 16.24
C HIS A 70 23.53 27.64 16.50
N TYR A 71 24.23 26.49 16.46
CA TYR A 71 23.60 25.17 16.56
C TYR A 71 22.86 24.93 17.89
N SER A 72 23.35 25.51 18.99
CA SER A 72 22.67 25.42 20.30
C SER A 72 21.26 26.03 20.32
N ARG A 73 20.98 27.00 19.44
CA ARG A 73 19.67 27.67 19.31
C ARG A 73 18.63 26.80 18.61
N VAL A 74 19.01 25.64 18.08
CA VAL A 74 18.10 24.72 17.40
C VAL A 74 16.99 24.23 18.32
N SER A 75 17.32 23.95 19.60
CA SER A 75 16.36 23.51 20.63
C SER A 75 15.12 24.43 20.77
N GLU A 76 15.32 25.74 20.66
CA GLU A 76 14.23 26.74 20.74
C GLU A 76 13.28 26.66 19.53
N ILE A 77 13.82 26.31 18.37
CA ILE A 77 13.06 26.17 17.12
C ILE A 77 12.18 24.93 17.21
N GLU A 78 12.71 23.82 17.74
CA GLU A 78 12.00 22.54 17.89
C GLU A 78 10.68 22.69 18.63
N ASP A 79 10.68 23.44 19.74
CA ASP A 79 9.49 23.64 20.56
C ASP A 79 8.41 24.42 19.83
N LYS A 80 8.81 25.33 18.94
CA LYS A 80 7.89 26.14 18.14
C LYS A 80 7.28 25.35 16.99
N ILE A 81 8.06 24.50 16.32
CA ILE A 81 7.60 23.73 15.16
C ILE A 81 7.09 22.33 15.51
N LYS A 82 7.33 21.84 16.74
CA LYS A 82 7.00 20.49 17.23
C LYS A 82 7.66 19.38 16.41
N VAL A 83 8.97 19.51 16.18
CA VAL A 83 9.82 18.56 15.43
C VAL A 83 11.14 18.40 16.17
N CYS A 84 11.64 17.18 16.32
CA CYS A 84 13.00 16.92 16.80
C CYS A 84 14.00 17.14 15.67
N ILE A 85 15.04 17.92 15.90
CA ILE A 85 16.11 18.27 14.97
C ILE A 85 17.43 17.83 15.61
N SER A 86 18.08 16.83 15.03
CA SER A 86 19.47 16.53 15.37
C SER A 86 20.40 17.28 14.40
N VAL A 87 21.44 17.91 14.92
CA VAL A 87 22.54 18.49 14.14
C VAL A 87 23.73 17.53 14.20
N THR A 88 24.32 17.23 13.04
CA THR A 88 25.54 16.43 12.89
C THR A 88 26.57 17.22 12.07
N GLY A 89 27.83 16.75 11.98
CA GLY A 89 28.88 17.40 11.18
C GLY A 89 30.03 17.92 12.04
N ASP A 90 30.43 19.17 11.81
CA ASP A 90 31.50 19.83 12.58
C ASP A 90 31.12 20.01 14.05
N HIS A 91 29.82 20.11 14.32
CA HIS A 91 29.23 20.21 15.65
C HIS A 91 28.02 19.30 15.75
N GLU A 92 27.80 18.75 16.93
CA GLU A 92 26.70 17.82 17.19
C GLU A 92 25.70 18.40 18.19
N TYR A 93 24.42 18.17 17.89
CA TYR A 93 23.30 18.39 18.80
C TYR A 93 22.30 17.26 18.61
N ILE A 94 21.96 16.56 19.67
CA ILE A 94 20.95 15.52 19.64
C ILE A 94 19.72 16.05 20.38
N SER A 95 18.58 16.04 19.69
CA SER A 95 17.32 16.45 20.29
C SER A 95 16.91 15.50 21.42
N GLU A 96 16.67 16.06 22.61
CA GLU A 96 16.08 15.34 23.75
C GLU A 96 14.54 15.41 23.75
N LYS A 97 13.94 16.08 22.76
CA LYS A 97 12.49 16.25 22.68
C LYS A 97 11.79 14.97 22.21
N ASP A 98 10.53 14.80 22.63
CA ASP A 98 9.68 13.70 22.20
C ASP A 98 8.57 14.13 21.21
N TYR A 99 9.00 14.67 20.07
CA TYR A 99 8.10 14.99 18.97
C TYR A 99 8.05 13.86 17.93
N LYS A 100 6.87 13.67 17.33
CA LYS A 100 6.61 12.58 16.36
C LYS A 100 7.48 12.63 15.11
N LYS A 101 7.84 13.83 14.67
CA LYS A 101 8.62 14.05 13.44
C LYS A 101 10.06 14.32 13.86
N LYS A 102 10.99 13.57 13.29
CA LYS A 102 12.42 13.67 13.59
C LYS A 102 13.18 13.92 12.29
N ILE A 103 14.07 14.91 12.31
CA ILE A 103 14.92 15.25 11.17
C ILE A 103 16.36 15.39 11.62
N GLU A 104 17.27 15.21 10.67
CA GLU A 104 18.70 15.41 10.87
C GLU A 104 19.19 16.47 9.89
N ILE A 105 20.09 17.33 10.35
CA ILE A 105 20.68 18.43 9.59
C ILE A 105 22.19 18.40 9.81
N ASN A 106 22.96 18.52 8.75
CA ASN A 106 24.41 18.57 8.81
C ASN A 106 24.86 20.04 8.86
N LEU A 107 25.68 20.40 9.85
CA LEU A 107 26.40 21.65 9.93
C LEU A 107 27.86 21.37 9.59
N GLN A 108 28.30 21.82 8.40
CA GLN A 108 29.66 21.64 7.96
C GLN A 108 30.18 22.93 7.35
N SER A 109 31.35 23.37 7.80
CA SER A 109 32.03 24.61 7.39
C SER A 109 31.10 25.83 7.44
N GLY A 110 30.29 25.92 8.50
CA GLY A 110 29.33 27.01 8.70
C GLY A 110 28.12 26.98 7.76
N HIS A 111 27.79 25.85 7.15
CA HIS A 111 26.60 25.68 6.33
C HIS A 111 25.70 24.56 6.84
N TYR A 112 24.43 24.89 7.08
CA TYR A 112 23.40 23.88 7.36
C TYR A 112 22.85 23.29 6.09
N SER A 113 22.79 21.97 6.03
CA SER A 113 22.19 21.21 4.94
C SER A 113 21.31 20.08 5.49
N ALA A 114 20.20 19.78 4.82
CA ALA A 114 19.31 18.71 5.28
C ALA A 114 19.96 17.34 5.08
N VAL A 115 20.03 16.51 6.13
CA VAL A 115 20.37 15.10 5.98
C VAL A 115 19.08 14.37 5.61
N ILE A 116 19.03 13.85 4.39
CA ILE A 116 17.90 13.04 3.95
C ILE A 116 18.13 11.62 4.49
N PRO A 117 17.28 11.12 5.41
CA PRO A 117 17.48 9.81 6.00
C PRO A 117 17.54 8.76 4.89
N LYS A 118 18.61 7.95 4.88
CA LYS A 118 18.61 6.73 4.07
C LYS A 118 17.55 5.81 4.66
N LYS A 119 16.45 5.62 3.93
CA LYS A 119 15.39 4.69 4.36
C LYS A 119 15.92 3.26 4.25
N ASP A 120 15.77 2.49 5.31
CA ASP A 120 16.06 1.04 5.32
C ASP A 120 15.17 0.24 4.35
N TYR A 121 14.08 0.87 3.89
CA TYR A 121 13.14 0.33 2.92
C TYR A 121 13.16 1.17 1.64
N ARG A 122 13.36 0.48 0.51
CA ARG A 122 13.36 1.05 -0.84
C ARG A 122 12.49 0.23 -1.76
N VAL A 123 12.01 0.86 -2.82
CA VAL A 123 11.32 0.13 -3.88
C VAL A 123 12.33 -0.72 -4.65
N LYS A 124 12.11 -2.03 -4.69
CA LYS A 124 12.94 -2.97 -5.45
C LYS A 124 12.56 -2.98 -6.94
N GLY A 125 13.52 -3.27 -7.80
CA GLY A 125 13.23 -3.50 -9.22
C GLY A 125 12.89 -2.23 -10.00
N ILE A 126 13.60 -1.11 -9.75
CA ILE A 126 13.50 0.14 -10.51
C ILE A 126 14.83 0.40 -11.19
N ALA A 127 14.80 0.68 -12.50
CA ALA A 127 15.99 1.03 -13.26
C ALA A 127 16.43 2.48 -13.00
N TYR A 128 17.74 2.74 -12.99
CA TYR A 128 18.27 4.10 -12.86
C TYR A 128 18.03 4.96 -14.11
N ILE A 129 18.16 4.33 -15.27
CA ILE A 129 17.93 4.91 -16.59
C ILE A 129 16.68 4.28 -17.23
N GLU A 130 16.10 4.98 -18.19
CA GLU A 130 15.00 4.43 -18.99
C GLU A 130 15.48 3.23 -19.79
N LYS A 131 14.65 2.18 -19.84
CA LYS A 131 14.94 0.96 -20.58
C LYS A 131 13.95 0.82 -21.72
N LYS A 132 14.40 0.15 -22.79
CA LYS A 132 13.51 -0.20 -23.91
C LYS A 132 12.44 -1.17 -23.40
N PRO A 133 11.15 -0.96 -23.67
CA PRO A 133 10.16 -1.96 -23.31
C PRO A 133 10.32 -3.21 -24.17
N ALA A 134 9.88 -4.36 -23.66
CA ALA A 134 9.76 -5.58 -24.45
C ALA A 134 8.63 -6.44 -23.91
N VAL A 135 7.72 -6.89 -24.78
CA VAL A 135 6.61 -7.76 -24.40
C VAL A 135 7.06 -9.20 -24.48
N TYR A 136 6.68 -10.04 -23.53
CA TYR A 136 7.09 -11.45 -23.52
C TYR A 136 5.92 -12.42 -23.36
N ARG A 137 6.10 -13.64 -23.88
CA ARG A 137 5.26 -14.81 -23.59
C ARG A 137 6.10 -16.06 -23.32
N TYR A 138 5.54 -16.98 -22.56
CA TYR A 138 6.12 -18.30 -22.35
C TYR A 138 5.79 -19.19 -23.56
N LEU A 139 6.81 -19.84 -24.14
CA LEU A 139 6.62 -20.87 -25.16
C LEU A 139 6.58 -22.26 -24.50
N ASP A 140 6.21 -23.27 -25.29
CA ASP A 140 6.38 -24.67 -24.87
C ASP A 140 7.88 -24.98 -24.71
N GLY A 141 8.24 -25.67 -23.62
CA GLY A 141 9.62 -25.88 -23.19
C GLY A 141 10.16 -24.75 -22.29
N ASP A 142 11.48 -24.72 -22.07
CA ASP A 142 12.14 -23.69 -21.24
C ASP A 142 12.51 -22.44 -22.05
N LYS A 143 11.66 -22.02 -22.99
CA LYS A 143 11.88 -20.87 -23.87
C LYS A 143 10.87 -19.74 -23.64
N ILE A 144 11.33 -18.52 -23.94
CA ILE A 144 10.54 -17.28 -23.87
C ILE A 144 10.67 -16.59 -25.22
N GLU A 145 9.55 -16.14 -25.78
CA GLU A 145 9.54 -15.25 -26.93
C GLU A 145 9.34 -13.80 -26.45
N ILE A 146 10.10 -12.89 -27.05
CA ILE A 146 10.13 -11.47 -26.72
C ILE A 146 9.91 -10.66 -27.99
N TYR A 147 9.07 -9.63 -27.90
CA TYR A 147 8.91 -8.60 -28.92
C TYR A 147 9.44 -7.26 -28.41
N ASP A 148 10.44 -6.71 -29.09
CA ASP A 148 11.13 -5.46 -28.68
C ASP A 148 10.59 -4.19 -29.37
N GLY A 149 9.47 -4.32 -30.11
CA GLY A 149 8.89 -3.26 -30.93
C GLY A 149 9.29 -3.34 -32.40
N THR A 150 10.21 -4.22 -32.77
CA THR A 150 10.61 -4.43 -34.18
C THR A 150 10.80 -5.89 -34.51
N ASN A 151 11.46 -6.65 -33.64
CA ASN A 151 11.80 -8.04 -33.87
C ASN A 151 11.23 -8.96 -32.79
N TYR A 152 10.98 -10.21 -33.18
CA TYR A 152 10.75 -11.31 -32.27
C TYR A 152 12.08 -12.00 -31.98
N LEU A 153 12.38 -12.18 -30.70
CA LEU A 153 13.59 -12.81 -30.20
C LEU A 153 13.19 -13.97 -29.29
N GLU A 154 13.90 -15.09 -29.41
CA GLU A 154 13.80 -16.18 -28.44
C GLU A 154 14.94 -16.10 -27.43
N MET A 155 14.65 -16.41 -26.17
CA MET A 155 15.68 -16.62 -25.15
C MET A 155 15.32 -17.76 -24.20
N GLU A 156 16.34 -18.34 -23.57
CA GLU A 156 16.16 -19.37 -22.54
C GLU A 156 15.52 -18.77 -21.28
N LYS A 157 14.56 -19.47 -20.69
CA LYS A 157 13.79 -19.04 -19.51
C LYS A 157 14.69 -18.74 -18.32
N LYS A 158 15.76 -19.51 -18.12
CA LYS A 158 16.75 -19.26 -17.05
C LYS A 158 17.45 -17.92 -17.24
N GLU A 159 17.81 -17.58 -18.48
CA GLU A 159 18.42 -16.31 -18.83
C GLU A 159 17.42 -15.15 -18.69
N PHE A 160 16.20 -15.33 -19.19
CA PHE A 160 15.11 -14.36 -19.04
C PHE A 160 14.85 -14.01 -17.57
N VAL A 161 14.74 -15.03 -16.71
CA VAL A 161 14.52 -14.84 -15.28
C VAL A 161 15.70 -14.05 -14.68
N LYS A 162 16.95 -14.39 -15.01
CA LYS A 162 18.12 -13.66 -14.52
C LYS A 162 18.11 -12.19 -14.96
N ASP A 163 17.83 -11.93 -16.24
CA ASP A 163 17.81 -10.58 -16.80
C ASP A 163 16.66 -9.75 -16.22
N ARG A 164 15.44 -10.29 -16.18
CA ARG A 164 14.26 -9.62 -15.61
C ARG A 164 14.44 -9.24 -14.13
N HIS A 165 15.08 -10.09 -13.34
CA HIS A 165 15.36 -9.78 -11.93
C HIS A 165 16.45 -8.71 -11.79
N ASN A 166 17.38 -8.59 -12.75
CA ASN A 166 18.44 -7.60 -12.74
C ASN A 166 18.08 -6.32 -13.51
N CYS A 167 17.06 -5.61 -13.02
CA CYS A 167 16.58 -4.35 -13.60
C CYS A 167 17.65 -3.25 -13.83
N LYS A 168 18.82 -3.35 -13.19
CA LYS A 168 19.91 -2.38 -13.36
C LYS A 168 20.65 -2.61 -14.67
N SER A 169 21.10 -3.83 -14.92
CA SER A 169 21.85 -4.20 -16.12
C SER A 169 20.97 -4.62 -17.28
N SER A 170 19.71 -5.02 -17.02
CA SER A 170 18.82 -5.50 -18.07
C SER A 170 18.67 -4.48 -19.18
N LYS A 171 18.65 -4.99 -20.41
CA LYS A 171 18.42 -4.21 -21.62
C LYS A 171 16.99 -3.69 -21.68
N TYR A 172 16.04 -4.47 -21.15
CA TYR A 172 14.62 -4.24 -21.34
C TYR A 172 13.86 -3.99 -20.04
N THR A 173 12.77 -3.24 -20.16
CA THR A 173 11.66 -3.28 -19.22
C THR A 173 10.64 -4.29 -19.75
N TYR A 174 10.61 -5.48 -19.13
CA TYR A 174 9.72 -6.56 -19.57
C TYR A 174 8.26 -6.31 -19.18
N ILE A 175 7.37 -6.49 -20.16
CA ILE A 175 5.92 -6.30 -20.05
C ILE A 175 5.24 -7.63 -20.33
N THR A 176 4.28 -7.99 -19.46
CA THR A 176 3.48 -9.19 -19.63
C THR A 176 2.47 -8.96 -20.75
N ILE A 177 2.37 -9.90 -21.70
CA ILE A 177 1.36 -9.85 -22.75
C ILE A 177 -0.06 -9.70 -22.17
N ASN A 178 -0.86 -8.79 -22.73
CA ASN A 178 -2.23 -8.57 -22.26
C ASN A 178 -3.12 -9.74 -22.70
N THR A 179 -3.63 -10.51 -21.74
CA THR A 179 -4.40 -11.71 -22.05
C THR A 179 -5.84 -11.43 -22.48
N THR A 180 -6.30 -10.18 -22.47
CA THR A 180 -7.64 -9.80 -22.95
C THR A 180 -7.81 -9.95 -24.46
N TYR A 181 -6.70 -9.95 -25.21
CA TYR A 181 -6.70 -10.26 -26.66
C TYR A 181 -6.98 -11.73 -26.97
N PHE A 182 -7.06 -12.59 -25.94
CA PHE A 182 -7.38 -14.02 -26.07
C PHE A 182 -8.79 -14.30 -25.53
N PRO A 183 -9.84 -14.21 -26.37
CA PRO A 183 -11.20 -14.48 -25.93
C PRO A 183 -11.34 -15.95 -25.52
N LYS A 184 -11.71 -16.21 -24.27
CA LYS A 184 -12.09 -17.55 -23.82
C LYS A 184 -13.28 -18.04 -24.65
N LYS A 185 -13.09 -19.04 -25.51
CA LYS A 185 -14.20 -19.80 -26.07
C LYS A 185 -14.53 -20.94 -25.11
N GLU A 186 -15.57 -20.81 -24.28
CA GLU A 186 -16.10 -21.99 -23.60
C GLU A 186 -16.91 -22.81 -24.61
N LYS A 187 -16.45 -24.01 -24.95
CA LYS A 187 -17.36 -25.06 -25.41
C LYS A 187 -17.92 -25.75 -24.19
N LYS A 188 -19.15 -25.42 -23.80
CA LYS A 188 -19.93 -26.22 -22.84
C LYS A 188 -20.38 -27.52 -23.50
N ASP A 189 -19.53 -28.54 -23.46
CA ASP A 189 -19.97 -29.91 -23.71
C ASP A 189 -20.54 -30.47 -22.39
N LYS A 190 -21.87 -30.63 -22.32
CA LYS A 190 -22.60 -30.99 -21.08
C LYS A 190 -22.15 -32.33 -20.48
N ASN A 191 -21.40 -33.15 -21.22
CA ASN A 191 -21.00 -34.50 -20.82
C ASN A 191 -19.49 -34.70 -20.64
N LYS A 192 -18.63 -33.67 -20.75
CA LYS A 192 -17.18 -33.81 -20.49
C LYS A 192 -16.66 -32.67 -19.61
N LYS A 193 -16.24 -33.00 -18.38
CA LYS A 193 -15.43 -32.14 -17.49
C LYS A 193 -14.00 -31.93 -18.04
N LYS A 194 -13.83 -31.55 -19.31
CA LYS A 194 -12.54 -31.15 -19.87
C LYS A 194 -12.66 -29.73 -20.40
N LYS A 195 -11.99 -28.79 -19.72
CA LYS A 195 -11.67 -27.48 -20.31
C LYS A 195 -10.73 -27.74 -21.48
N GLU A 196 -11.23 -27.67 -22.72
CA GLU A 196 -10.35 -27.57 -23.88
C GLU A 196 -9.57 -26.26 -23.78
N VAL A 197 -8.25 -26.35 -23.63
CA VAL A 197 -7.37 -25.18 -23.75
C VAL A 197 -7.39 -24.78 -25.22
N VAL A 198 -8.04 -23.67 -25.54
CA VAL A 198 -7.98 -23.07 -26.88
C VAL A 198 -6.52 -22.74 -27.16
N LYS A 199 -5.91 -23.46 -28.10
CA LYS A 199 -4.58 -23.14 -28.60
C LYS A 199 -4.71 -21.99 -29.60
N TYR A 200 -4.13 -20.85 -29.27
CA TYR A 200 -4.00 -19.72 -30.19
C TYR A 200 -2.78 -19.93 -31.09
N ASP A 201 -2.88 -19.56 -32.36
CA ASP A 201 -1.75 -19.63 -33.28
C ASP A 201 -0.73 -18.51 -33.00
N THR A 202 0.47 -18.65 -33.58
CA THR A 202 1.57 -17.70 -33.42
C THR A 202 1.20 -16.29 -33.87
N ASN A 203 0.44 -16.13 -34.95
CA ASN A 203 0.07 -14.81 -35.47
C ASN A 203 -0.85 -14.06 -34.50
N GLN A 204 -1.77 -14.76 -33.83
CA GLN A 204 -2.63 -14.18 -32.81
C GLN A 204 -1.84 -13.73 -31.58
N TYR A 205 -0.84 -14.51 -31.17
CA TYR A 205 0.07 -14.08 -30.11
C TYR A 205 0.92 -12.89 -30.54
N HIS A 206 1.45 -12.90 -31.76
CA HIS A 206 2.23 -11.79 -32.32
C HIS A 206 1.41 -10.50 -32.35
N PHE A 207 0.18 -10.54 -32.85
CA PHE A 207 -0.76 -9.42 -32.77
C PHE A 207 -0.96 -8.92 -31.34
N ALA A 208 -1.25 -9.81 -30.38
CA ALA A 208 -1.44 -9.43 -28.99
C ALA A 208 -0.17 -8.84 -28.35
N MET A 209 1.02 -9.31 -28.73
CA MET A 209 2.31 -8.76 -28.27
C MET A 209 2.53 -7.36 -28.83
N GLU A 210 2.26 -7.14 -30.12
CA GLU A 210 2.36 -5.83 -30.77
C GLU A 210 1.38 -4.82 -30.16
N GLU A 211 0.12 -5.19 -29.99
CA GLU A 211 -0.89 -4.31 -29.41
C GLU A 211 -0.62 -4.01 -27.93
N THR A 212 -0.11 -4.99 -27.18
CA THR A 212 0.37 -4.76 -25.80
C THR A 212 1.53 -3.76 -25.78
N PHE A 213 2.47 -3.88 -26.72
CA PHE A 213 3.61 -2.97 -26.82
C PHE A 213 3.16 -1.55 -27.15
N LYS A 214 2.30 -1.38 -28.16
CA LYS A 214 1.74 -0.08 -28.56
C LYS A 214 0.95 0.58 -27.43
N SER A 215 0.07 -0.18 -26.76
CA SER A 215 -0.68 0.30 -25.59
C SER A 215 0.26 0.75 -24.47
N PHE A 216 1.28 -0.05 -24.14
CA PHE A 216 2.25 0.33 -23.11
C PHE A 216 2.97 1.64 -23.45
N ILE A 217 3.51 1.80 -24.66
CA ILE A 217 4.21 3.02 -25.09
C ILE A 217 3.29 4.23 -24.93
N ARG A 218 2.09 4.14 -25.50
CA ARG A 218 1.08 5.19 -25.45
C ARG A 218 0.77 5.62 -24.01
N ILE A 219 0.50 4.66 -23.12
CA ILE A 219 0.21 4.96 -21.71
C ILE A 219 1.45 5.54 -21.02
N ALA A 220 2.62 4.92 -21.20
CA ALA A 220 3.85 5.33 -20.53
C ALA A 220 4.23 6.77 -20.88
N ASP A 221 4.14 7.16 -22.15
CA ASP A 221 4.39 8.52 -22.62
C ASP A 221 3.39 9.51 -22.04
N LYS A 222 2.10 9.20 -22.08
CA LYS A 222 1.04 10.06 -21.52
C LYS A 222 1.17 10.26 -20.02
N LEU A 223 1.46 9.20 -19.27
CA LEU A 223 1.71 9.31 -17.82
C LEU A 223 2.96 10.16 -17.54
N LYS A 224 4.03 9.97 -18.31
CA LYS A 224 5.26 10.75 -18.16
C LYS A 224 5.01 12.23 -18.46
N GLU A 225 4.21 12.55 -19.47
CA GLU A 225 3.80 13.91 -19.81
C GLU A 225 2.94 14.57 -18.70
N ILE A 226 1.80 13.94 -18.35
CA ILE A 226 0.83 14.46 -17.38
C ILE A 226 1.48 14.67 -16.00
N THR A 227 2.37 13.76 -15.61
CA THR A 227 3.02 13.80 -14.30
C THR A 227 4.36 14.55 -14.29
N GLN A 228 4.73 15.18 -15.41
CA GLN A 228 6.01 15.89 -15.57
C GLN A 228 7.23 15.02 -15.20
N GLY A 229 7.19 13.76 -15.65
CA GLY A 229 8.25 12.78 -15.43
C GLY A 229 8.26 12.09 -14.07
N LYS A 230 7.34 12.43 -13.15
CA LYS A 230 7.27 11.79 -11.82
C LYS A 230 6.88 10.32 -11.92
N VAL A 231 5.96 9.97 -12.83
CA VAL A 231 5.63 8.60 -13.21
C VAL A 231 6.36 8.27 -14.51
N ASN A 232 7.25 7.29 -14.46
CA ASN A 232 8.07 6.90 -15.60
C ASN A 232 8.13 5.37 -15.72
N MET A 233 7.23 4.82 -16.53
CA MET A 233 7.07 3.37 -16.69
C MET A 233 8.25 2.71 -17.40
N TYR A 234 9.04 3.44 -18.16
CA TYR A 234 10.31 2.94 -18.73
C TYR A 234 11.35 2.59 -17.66
N LYS A 235 11.21 3.14 -16.44
CA LYS A 235 12.05 2.79 -15.28
C LYS A 235 11.40 1.81 -14.30
N THR A 236 10.09 1.95 -14.08
CA THR A 236 9.37 1.17 -13.06
C THR A 236 8.76 -0.13 -13.59
N GLY A 237 8.62 -0.25 -14.91
CA GLY A 237 7.89 -1.30 -15.58
C GLY A 237 6.38 -1.13 -15.53
N GLU A 238 5.68 -2.19 -15.93
CA GLU A 238 4.21 -2.24 -16.04
C GLU A 238 3.46 -2.04 -14.72
N THR A 239 4.13 -2.20 -13.57
CA THR A 239 3.48 -2.11 -12.25
C THR A 239 3.36 -0.66 -11.77
N ILE A 240 2.24 -0.01 -12.08
CA ILE A 240 1.97 1.38 -11.67
C ILE A 240 2.03 1.59 -10.14
N GLN A 241 1.69 0.58 -9.34
CA GLN A 241 1.77 0.63 -7.88
C GLN A 241 3.21 0.78 -7.38
N LYS A 242 4.18 0.24 -8.13
CA LYS A 242 5.61 0.39 -7.83
C LYS A 242 6.03 1.86 -8.02
N ALA A 243 5.55 2.51 -9.08
CA ALA A 243 5.75 3.94 -9.29
C ALA A 243 5.07 4.77 -8.19
N GLY A 244 3.82 4.44 -7.84
CA GLY A 244 3.10 5.08 -6.73
C GLY A 244 3.85 4.98 -5.40
N TYR A 245 4.35 3.79 -5.04
CA TYR A 245 5.12 3.61 -3.81
C TYR A 245 6.45 4.36 -3.82
N LYS A 246 7.13 4.44 -4.97
CA LYS A 246 8.33 5.28 -5.12
C LYS A 246 8.01 6.75 -4.82
N ILE A 247 6.96 7.27 -5.44
CA ILE A 247 6.52 8.67 -5.24
C ILE A 247 6.16 8.93 -3.78
N PHE A 248 5.42 8.02 -3.16
CA PHE A 248 5.09 8.09 -1.73
C PHE A 248 6.35 8.13 -0.85
N LEU A 249 7.35 7.29 -1.13
CA LEU A 249 8.60 7.30 -0.36
C LEU A 249 9.45 8.54 -0.61
N ASP A 250 9.38 9.11 -1.81
CA ASP A 250 10.09 10.34 -2.20
C ASP A 250 9.39 11.61 -1.69
N ASP A 251 8.14 11.52 -1.25
CA ASP A 251 7.36 12.63 -0.72
C ASP A 251 8.00 13.21 0.55
N LYS A 252 8.14 14.53 0.58
CA LYS A 252 8.74 15.28 1.68
C LYS A 252 7.96 15.10 2.99
N SER A 253 6.63 14.97 2.91
CA SER A 253 5.77 14.72 4.07
C SER A 253 6.12 13.41 4.78
N VAL A 254 6.52 12.39 4.03
CA VAL A 254 6.87 11.06 4.54
C VAL A 254 8.33 10.98 5.03
N LYS A 255 9.23 11.82 4.52
CA LYS A 255 10.68 11.78 4.84
C LYS A 255 11.01 11.99 6.32
N GLY A 256 10.16 12.68 7.07
CA GLY A 256 10.34 12.89 8.53
C GLY A 256 9.78 11.79 9.42
N PHE A 257 9.24 10.71 8.85
CA PHE A 257 8.68 9.58 9.58
C PHE A 257 9.49 8.30 9.30
N LYS A 258 9.94 7.64 10.37
CA LYS A 258 10.64 6.36 10.27
C LYS A 258 9.71 5.23 10.72
N ALA A 259 9.18 4.49 9.75
CA ALA A 259 8.44 3.26 10.03
C ALA A 259 9.39 2.10 10.37
N GLU A 260 9.09 1.38 11.44
CA GLU A 260 9.85 0.21 11.90
C GLU A 260 9.49 -1.03 11.09
N LYS A 261 10.40 -2.00 11.01
CA LYS A 261 10.09 -3.33 10.46
C LYS A 261 8.99 -3.99 11.32
N LEU A 262 8.20 -4.87 10.72
CA LEU A 262 7.21 -5.66 11.46
C LEU A 262 7.90 -6.88 12.07
N GLU A 263 7.66 -7.12 13.35
CA GLU A 263 8.05 -8.36 14.02
C GLU A 263 7.02 -9.48 13.77
N LYS A 264 7.43 -10.73 13.97
CA LYS A 264 6.65 -11.93 13.62
C LYS A 264 5.30 -11.99 14.34
N ASP A 265 5.28 -11.65 15.63
CA ASP A 265 4.09 -11.64 16.48
C ASP A 265 3.09 -10.53 16.08
N GLU A 266 3.58 -9.31 15.87
CA GLU A 266 2.77 -8.19 15.40
C GLU A 266 2.18 -8.49 14.01
N ALA A 267 3.00 -9.03 13.11
CA ALA A 267 2.57 -9.40 11.78
C ALA A 267 1.48 -10.50 11.79
N TYR A 268 1.53 -11.41 12.75
CA TYR A 268 0.48 -12.42 12.96
C TYR A 268 -0.85 -11.74 13.31
N TRP A 269 -0.87 -10.81 14.28
CA TRP A 269 -2.07 -10.05 14.66
C TRP A 269 -2.61 -9.22 13.49
N ILE A 270 -1.74 -8.52 12.76
CA ILE A 270 -2.10 -7.75 11.57
C ILE A 270 -2.72 -8.64 10.50
N LYS A 271 -2.12 -9.82 10.24
CA LYS A 271 -2.63 -10.80 9.27
C LYS A 271 -4.01 -11.29 9.65
N LYS A 272 -4.22 -11.61 10.93
CA LYS A 272 -5.49 -12.14 11.46
C LYS A 272 -6.60 -11.08 11.49
N ALA A 273 -6.26 -9.83 11.78
CA ALA A 273 -7.21 -8.71 11.75
C ALA A 273 -7.54 -8.18 10.33
N SER A 274 -6.69 -8.48 9.33
CA SER A 274 -6.87 -8.05 7.94
C SER A 274 -7.91 -8.91 7.20
N THR A 275 -9.16 -8.85 7.65
CA THR A 275 -10.30 -9.53 7.03
C THR A 275 -10.82 -8.79 5.80
N SER A 276 -11.70 -9.43 5.03
CA SER A 276 -12.32 -8.83 3.85
C SER A 276 -13.19 -7.60 4.19
N ALA A 277 -13.57 -6.86 3.15
CA ALA A 277 -14.56 -5.80 3.25
C ALA A 277 -15.93 -6.30 3.75
N LEU A 278 -16.81 -5.35 4.06
CA LEU A 278 -18.20 -5.63 4.43
C LEU A 278 -18.94 -6.14 3.19
N ILE A 279 -19.47 -7.36 3.27
CA ILE A 279 -20.13 -8.05 2.16
C ILE A 279 -21.35 -8.77 2.71
N TYR A 280 -22.50 -8.52 2.09
CA TYR A 280 -23.79 -9.16 2.39
C TYR A 280 -24.63 -9.25 1.11
N SER A 281 -25.48 -10.26 0.99
CA SER A 281 -26.47 -10.37 -0.08
C SER A 281 -27.66 -11.19 0.40
N GLU A 282 -28.86 -10.68 0.18
CA GLU A 282 -30.13 -11.40 0.34
C GLU A 282 -30.40 -12.19 -0.95
N ASP A 283 -30.00 -13.46 -0.95
CA ASP A 283 -30.09 -14.34 -2.13
C ASP A 283 -31.55 -14.57 -2.54
N GLY A 284 -31.84 -14.45 -3.83
CA GLY A 284 -33.16 -14.65 -4.39
C GLY A 284 -34.09 -13.43 -4.30
N TYR A 285 -33.63 -12.29 -3.75
CA TYR A 285 -34.45 -11.08 -3.77
C TYR A 285 -34.73 -10.65 -5.22
N THR A 286 -36.00 -10.35 -5.50
CA THR A 286 -36.46 -9.73 -6.75
C THR A 286 -37.34 -8.52 -6.42
N GLY A 287 -37.17 -7.43 -7.17
CA GLY A 287 -37.97 -6.22 -7.01
C GLY A 287 -37.15 -4.93 -7.09
N PRO A 288 -37.74 -3.80 -6.66
CA PRO A 288 -37.16 -2.47 -6.82
C PRO A 288 -35.92 -2.26 -5.94
N LEU A 289 -34.85 -1.73 -6.53
CA LEU A 289 -33.59 -1.45 -5.86
C LEU A 289 -33.01 -0.08 -6.22
N TYR A 290 -32.64 0.68 -5.20
CA TYR A 290 -31.81 1.87 -5.28
C TYR A 290 -30.36 1.50 -5.01
N LYS A 291 -29.44 1.95 -5.86
CA LYS A 291 -28.00 1.69 -5.73
C LYS A 291 -27.28 2.93 -5.21
N TYR A 292 -26.40 2.73 -4.23
CA TYR A 292 -25.53 3.76 -3.67
C TYR A 292 -24.09 3.27 -3.60
N ASP A 293 -23.14 4.20 -3.69
CA ASP A 293 -21.71 3.93 -3.54
C ASP A 293 -21.01 5.08 -2.81
N ILE A 294 -20.05 4.78 -1.93
CA ILE A 294 -19.24 5.81 -1.27
C ILE A 294 -18.09 6.20 -2.20
N ASN A 295 -18.18 7.38 -2.80
CA ASN A 295 -17.28 7.82 -3.85
C ASN A 295 -15.81 7.85 -3.37
N LYS A 296 -15.00 6.92 -3.89
CA LYS A 296 -13.56 6.80 -3.58
C LYS A 296 -13.29 6.66 -2.07
N MET A 297 -14.09 5.86 -1.36
CA MET A 297 -14.02 5.65 0.10
C MET A 297 -12.58 5.53 0.64
N TYR A 298 -11.74 4.67 0.07
CA TYR A 298 -10.36 4.49 0.57
C TYR A 298 -9.47 5.73 0.39
N ALA A 299 -9.69 6.54 -0.66
CA ALA A 299 -9.00 7.82 -0.81
C ALA A 299 -9.45 8.82 0.27
N ALA A 300 -10.75 8.83 0.58
CA ALA A 300 -11.31 9.66 1.66
C ALA A 300 -10.69 9.29 3.02
N ILE A 301 -10.59 7.99 3.32
CA ILE A 301 -9.95 7.48 4.55
C ILE A 301 -8.48 7.90 4.62
N MET A 302 -7.70 7.68 3.56
CA MET A 302 -6.26 8.01 3.54
C MET A 302 -5.98 9.51 3.70
N LYS A 303 -6.88 10.38 3.23
CA LYS A 303 -6.76 11.85 3.36
C LYS A 303 -7.21 12.39 4.71
N ASN A 304 -7.89 11.58 5.54
CA ASN A 304 -8.58 12.06 6.72
C ASN A 304 -7.63 12.20 7.92
N GLN A 305 -7.77 13.31 8.65
CA GLN A 305 -6.95 13.62 9.83
C GLN A 305 -7.27 12.77 11.06
N GLN A 306 -8.46 12.18 11.15
CA GLN A 306 -8.88 11.31 12.26
C GLN A 306 -8.51 9.85 12.04
N PHE A 307 -8.20 9.46 10.80
CA PHE A 307 -7.63 8.15 10.53
C PHE A 307 -6.15 8.15 10.89
N GLN A 308 -5.68 7.11 11.59
CA GLN A 308 -4.29 7.01 12.04
C GLN A 308 -3.66 5.74 11.44
N VAL A 309 -2.36 5.83 11.16
CA VAL A 309 -1.55 4.76 10.58
C VAL A 309 -0.45 4.40 11.59
N PRO A 310 -0.41 3.16 12.08
CA PRO A 310 0.73 2.70 12.87
C PRO A 310 2.00 2.64 12.03
N ILE A 311 3.08 3.16 12.59
CA ILE A 311 4.41 3.19 11.98
C ILE A 311 5.46 2.49 12.84
N LYS A 312 5.18 2.20 14.10
CA LYS A 312 6.04 1.44 15.01
C LYS A 312 5.30 0.23 15.56
N ARG A 313 6.03 -0.68 16.18
CA ARG A 313 5.42 -1.82 16.88
C ARG A 313 4.50 -1.31 18.00
N GLY A 314 3.33 -1.93 18.13
CA GLY A 314 2.39 -1.67 19.23
C GLY A 314 2.77 -2.43 20.49
N GLU A 315 2.09 -2.11 21.58
CA GLU A 315 2.25 -2.79 22.86
C GLU A 315 1.22 -3.92 23.00
N PHE A 316 1.69 -5.13 23.31
CA PHE A 316 0.83 -6.26 23.63
C PHE A 316 0.41 -6.17 25.09
N ILE A 317 -0.90 -6.15 25.32
CA ILE A 317 -1.46 -6.04 26.65
C ILE A 317 -2.51 -7.12 26.88
N LYS A 318 -2.65 -7.51 28.15
CA LYS A 318 -3.73 -8.33 28.66
C LYS A 318 -4.63 -7.40 29.49
N MET A 319 -5.90 -7.30 29.11
CA MET A 319 -6.90 -6.52 29.86
C MET A 319 -8.07 -7.41 30.28
N THR A 320 -8.65 -7.15 31.44
CA THR A 320 -9.85 -7.85 31.89
C THR A 320 -11.08 -7.39 31.09
N GLN A 321 -12.15 -8.18 31.13
CA GLN A 321 -13.42 -7.78 30.53
C GLN A 321 -13.96 -6.50 31.18
N GLU A 322 -13.84 -6.39 32.51
CA GLU A 322 -14.25 -5.21 33.27
C GLU A 322 -13.48 -3.95 32.86
N GLU A 323 -12.15 -4.03 32.67
CA GLU A 323 -11.34 -2.90 32.19
C GLU A 323 -11.77 -2.43 30.79
N PHE A 324 -12.17 -3.37 29.93
CA PHE A 324 -12.66 -3.07 28.59
C PHE A 324 -14.04 -2.41 28.62
N ASP A 325 -14.96 -2.95 29.43
CA ASP A 325 -16.34 -2.46 29.53
C ASP A 325 -16.43 -1.11 30.20
N ASN A 326 -15.63 -0.88 31.26
CA ASN A 326 -15.53 0.41 31.95
C ASN A 326 -14.75 1.46 31.14
N GLY A 327 -14.09 1.05 30.05
CA GLY A 327 -13.36 1.93 29.16
C GLY A 327 -14.29 2.88 28.40
N LYS A 328 -14.17 4.19 28.69
CA LYS A 328 -14.94 5.26 28.01
C LYS A 328 -14.83 5.19 26.47
N PHE A 329 -13.69 4.76 25.94
CA PHE A 329 -13.45 4.56 24.52
C PHE A 329 -12.56 3.34 24.29
N ILE A 330 -12.78 2.62 23.18
CA ILE A 330 -11.89 1.53 22.77
C ILE A 330 -10.61 2.17 22.21
N ARG A 331 -9.47 1.89 22.84
CA ARG A 331 -8.14 2.38 22.44
C ARG A 331 -7.79 1.96 21.01
N PHE A 332 -6.93 2.72 20.35
CA PHE A 332 -6.52 2.42 18.98
C PHE A 332 -5.68 1.13 18.96
N GLY A 333 -6.24 0.05 18.43
CA GLY A 333 -5.55 -1.24 18.43
C GLY A 333 -6.29 -2.36 17.72
N ILE A 334 -5.72 -3.56 17.86
CA ILE A 334 -6.29 -4.84 17.48
C ILE A 334 -6.60 -5.62 18.76
N TYR A 335 -7.73 -6.32 18.80
CA TYR A 335 -8.25 -7.01 19.96
C TYR A 335 -8.62 -8.45 19.59
N ARG A 336 -8.40 -9.37 20.52
CA ARG A 336 -8.91 -10.73 20.47
C ARG A 336 -10.24 -10.76 21.22
N ALA A 337 -11.34 -10.89 20.49
CA ALA A 337 -12.68 -10.82 21.06
C ALA A 337 -13.65 -11.72 20.31
N ILE A 338 -14.61 -12.29 21.02
CA ILE A 338 -15.79 -12.94 20.47
C ILE A 338 -16.87 -11.88 20.38
N VAL A 339 -17.44 -11.70 19.17
CA VAL A 339 -18.56 -10.78 18.95
C VAL A 339 -19.80 -11.60 18.63
N SER A 340 -20.85 -11.46 19.44
CA SER A 340 -22.09 -12.22 19.30
C SER A 340 -23.31 -11.33 19.03
N GLY A 341 -24.35 -11.94 18.46
CA GLY A 341 -25.49 -11.27 17.83
C GLY A 341 -25.46 -11.45 16.29
N ASN A 342 -26.46 -10.91 15.59
CA ASN A 342 -26.57 -11.03 14.13
C ASN A 342 -26.83 -9.65 13.50
N SER A 343 -25.96 -9.20 12.60
CA SER A 343 -26.18 -7.96 11.83
C SER A 343 -25.61 -8.05 10.42
N LYS A 344 -26.41 -7.62 9.43
CA LYS A 344 -26.00 -7.50 8.03
C LYS A 344 -24.89 -6.44 7.85
N ALA A 345 -24.78 -5.48 8.77
CA ALA A 345 -23.79 -4.40 8.76
C ALA A 345 -22.47 -4.73 9.47
N PHE A 346 -22.32 -5.96 9.98
CA PHE A 346 -21.10 -6.38 10.66
C PHE A 346 -20.37 -7.49 9.89
N ARG A 347 -19.04 -7.44 9.88
CA ARG A 347 -18.20 -8.50 9.32
C ARG A 347 -17.53 -9.27 10.45
N TYR A 348 -18.08 -10.44 10.77
CA TYR A 348 -17.47 -11.35 11.73
C TYR A 348 -16.12 -11.86 11.21
N ASN A 349 -15.13 -11.89 12.09
CA ASN A 349 -13.82 -12.46 11.84
C ASN A 349 -13.77 -13.89 12.40
N PRO A 350 -13.59 -14.93 11.57
CA PRO A 350 -13.48 -16.31 12.04
C PRO A 350 -12.28 -16.54 12.97
N ASP A 351 -11.25 -15.69 12.89
CA ASP A 351 -10.09 -15.76 13.75
C ASP A 351 -10.28 -14.97 15.07
N ASN A 352 -11.39 -14.25 15.23
CA ASN A 352 -11.70 -13.43 16.41
C ASN A 352 -10.72 -12.26 16.67
N PHE A 353 -10.10 -11.70 15.62
CA PHE A 353 -9.28 -10.49 15.70
C PHE A 353 -10.01 -9.27 15.13
N TYR A 354 -10.28 -8.27 15.96
CA TYR A 354 -11.03 -7.08 15.56
C TYR A 354 -10.21 -5.83 15.81
N THR A 355 -10.30 -4.85 14.91
CA THR A 355 -9.75 -3.53 15.22
C THR A 355 -10.71 -2.77 16.12
N HIS A 356 -10.22 -1.72 16.78
CA HIS A 356 -11.08 -0.78 17.51
C HIS A 356 -12.22 -0.19 16.64
N TYR A 357 -12.04 -0.04 15.31
CA TYR A 357 -13.13 0.43 14.44
C TYR A 357 -14.26 -0.60 14.34
N ASP A 358 -13.93 -1.88 14.24
CA ASP A 358 -14.92 -2.95 14.21
C ASP A 358 -15.67 -3.02 15.56
N LEU A 359 -14.92 -3.00 16.66
CA LEU A 359 -15.52 -3.09 17.99
C LEU A 359 -16.37 -1.85 18.34
N ASN A 360 -15.96 -0.65 17.93
CA ASN A 360 -16.78 0.56 18.09
C ASN A 360 -18.07 0.46 17.27
N LEU A 361 -18.02 -0.04 16.01
CA LEU A 361 -19.23 -0.27 15.22
C LEU A 361 -20.16 -1.27 15.93
N ALA A 362 -19.62 -2.40 16.39
CA ALA A 362 -20.36 -3.44 17.10
C ALA A 362 -21.03 -2.90 18.37
N ARG A 363 -20.28 -2.23 19.24
CA ARG A 363 -20.73 -1.75 20.55
C ARG A 363 -21.65 -0.53 20.45
N GLU A 364 -21.24 0.49 19.71
CA GLU A 364 -21.87 1.81 19.77
C GLU A 364 -23.08 1.91 18.84
N ILE A 365 -22.99 1.32 17.65
CA ILE A 365 -24.01 1.44 16.60
C ILE A 365 -24.90 0.21 16.54
N LEU A 366 -24.32 -0.99 16.48
CA LEU A 366 -25.06 -2.23 16.24
C LEU A 366 -25.55 -2.92 17.52
N LYS A 367 -25.10 -2.45 18.69
CA LYS A 367 -25.42 -3.02 20.02
C LYS A 367 -25.18 -4.52 20.11
N LEU A 368 -24.11 -5.00 19.47
CA LEU A 368 -23.64 -6.38 19.56
C LEU A 368 -22.87 -6.61 20.87
N ASN A 369 -22.88 -7.84 21.36
CA ASN A 369 -22.13 -8.22 22.56
C ASN A 369 -20.67 -8.49 22.19
N ILE A 370 -19.73 -8.09 23.07
CA ILE A 370 -18.29 -8.21 22.87
C ILE A 370 -17.66 -8.80 24.11
N GLU A 371 -17.05 -9.98 23.97
CA GLU A 371 -16.32 -10.66 25.03
C GLU A 371 -14.86 -10.81 24.63
N LEU A 372 -13.94 -10.26 25.43
CA LEU A 372 -12.51 -10.43 25.22
C LEU A 372 -12.09 -11.87 25.49
N ILE A 373 -11.16 -12.38 24.68
CA ILE A 373 -10.60 -13.71 24.88
C ILE A 373 -9.61 -13.66 26.05
N GLN A 374 -9.98 -14.25 27.18
CA GLN A 374 -9.20 -14.26 28.43
C GLN A 374 -8.31 -15.51 28.51
N THR A 375 -7.17 -15.48 27.81
CA THR A 375 -6.12 -16.53 27.86
C THR A 375 -4.85 -16.00 28.55
N GLU A 376 -3.83 -16.83 28.73
CA GLU A 376 -2.51 -16.34 29.16
C GLU A 376 -1.85 -15.39 28.15
N GLU A 377 -2.13 -15.60 26.86
CA GLU A 377 -1.68 -14.72 25.78
C GLU A 377 -2.37 -13.34 25.83
N PRO A 378 -1.69 -12.26 25.36
CA PRO A 378 -2.29 -10.93 25.22
C PRO A 378 -3.61 -10.96 24.45
N ASN A 379 -4.53 -10.07 24.83
CA ASN A 379 -5.84 -9.94 24.19
C ASN A 379 -6.05 -8.57 23.51
N ALA A 380 -5.09 -7.64 23.63
CA ALA A 380 -5.02 -6.48 22.77
C ALA A 380 -3.58 -6.15 22.35
N LEU A 381 -3.46 -5.55 21.16
CA LEU A 381 -2.27 -4.94 20.61
C LEU A 381 -2.60 -3.47 20.37
N ILE A 382 -2.04 -2.60 21.20
CA ILE A 382 -2.40 -1.19 21.28
C ILE A 382 -1.30 -0.32 20.68
N TYR A 383 -1.69 0.67 19.89
CA TYR A 383 -0.77 1.67 19.35
C TYR A 383 -1.06 3.00 20.03
N GLU A 384 -0.14 3.50 20.87
CA GLU A 384 -0.22 4.81 21.50
C GLU A 384 0.90 5.78 21.12
N GLY A 385 0.70 7.06 21.42
CA GLY A 385 1.75 8.08 21.30
C GLY A 385 2.35 8.19 19.90
N ASP A 386 3.65 7.98 19.82
CA ASP A 386 4.50 8.10 18.62
C ASP A 386 4.52 6.83 17.74
N SER A 387 3.90 5.73 18.19
CA SER A 387 3.74 4.51 17.38
C SER A 387 2.77 4.66 16.21
N LYS A 388 1.95 5.72 16.22
CA LYS A 388 0.97 6.03 15.18
C LYS A 388 1.00 7.50 14.75
N VAL A 389 0.67 7.73 13.48
CA VAL A 389 0.64 9.05 12.85
C VAL A 389 -0.70 9.28 12.16
N ASN A 390 -1.23 10.50 12.23
CA ASN A 390 -2.43 10.86 11.49
C ASN A 390 -2.19 10.71 9.99
N SER A 391 -3.12 10.05 9.31
CA SER A 391 -2.97 9.63 7.91
C SER A 391 -2.80 10.81 6.96
N ASP A 392 -3.44 11.94 7.24
CA ASP A 392 -3.31 13.15 6.44
C ASP A 392 -1.86 13.68 6.35
N LYS A 393 -1.05 13.46 7.40
CA LYS A 393 0.37 13.83 7.41
C LYS A 393 1.23 12.94 6.51
N LEU A 394 0.77 11.73 6.19
CA LEU A 394 1.50 10.75 5.38
C LEU A 394 0.98 10.67 3.94
N LEU A 395 -0.33 10.74 3.75
CA LEU A 395 -0.99 10.32 2.51
C LEU A 395 -1.79 11.43 1.83
N LYS A 396 -2.13 12.54 2.50
CA LYS A 396 -3.00 13.57 1.89
C LYS A 396 -2.38 14.20 0.65
N ASP A 397 -1.11 14.59 0.71
CA ASP A 397 -0.42 15.22 -0.42
C ASP A 397 -0.24 14.24 -1.58
N TYR A 398 0.13 12.99 -1.28
CA TYR A 398 0.23 11.90 -2.26
C TYR A 398 -1.10 11.66 -2.99
N ILE A 399 -2.21 11.51 -2.25
CA ILE A 399 -3.53 11.26 -2.84
C ILE A 399 -4.01 12.47 -3.63
N ASN A 400 -3.85 13.69 -3.10
CA ASN A 400 -4.23 14.92 -3.81
C ASN A 400 -3.47 15.04 -5.14
N GLN A 401 -2.16 14.81 -5.14
CA GLN A 401 -1.36 14.86 -6.35
C GLN A 401 -1.85 13.86 -7.43
N ILE A 402 -2.27 12.66 -7.04
CA ILE A 402 -2.85 11.68 -7.96
C ILE A 402 -4.20 12.15 -8.49
N MET A 403 -5.06 12.70 -7.62
CA MET A 403 -6.36 13.25 -8.05
C MET A 403 -6.17 14.40 -9.04
N ASP A 404 -5.19 15.27 -8.81
CA ASP A 404 -4.84 16.37 -9.72
C ASP A 404 -4.41 15.83 -11.10
N TRP A 405 -3.62 14.75 -11.14
CA TRP A 405 -3.25 14.09 -12.39
C TRP A 405 -4.44 13.44 -13.10
N ILE A 406 -5.35 12.80 -12.35
CA ILE A 406 -6.58 12.23 -12.91
C ILE A 406 -7.46 13.32 -13.51
N ASN A 407 -7.62 14.45 -12.82
CA ASN A 407 -8.39 15.58 -13.33
C ASN A 407 -7.71 16.19 -14.57
N THR A 408 -6.39 16.39 -14.52
CA THR A 408 -5.63 16.85 -15.68
C THR A 408 -5.81 15.93 -16.90
N ALA A 409 -5.79 14.61 -16.70
CA ALA A 409 -6.02 13.64 -17.77
C ALA A 409 -7.45 13.75 -18.35
N LYS A 410 -8.45 13.92 -17.48
CA LYS A 410 -9.85 14.13 -17.90
C LYS A 410 -10.05 15.44 -18.65
N ASP A 411 -9.50 16.54 -18.15
CA ASP A 411 -9.62 17.87 -18.76
C ASP A 411 -8.97 17.90 -20.16
N ARG A 412 -7.95 17.06 -20.36
CA ARG A 412 -7.29 16.86 -21.67
C ARG A 412 -7.98 15.83 -22.56
N ASN A 413 -9.10 15.25 -22.13
CA ASN A 413 -9.79 14.15 -22.82
C ASN A 413 -8.85 12.97 -23.18
N GLU A 414 -7.95 12.62 -22.27
CA GLU A 414 -7.05 11.48 -22.46
C GLU A 414 -7.83 10.16 -22.41
N ASP A 415 -7.24 9.12 -23.01
CA ASP A 415 -7.84 7.78 -23.09
C ASP A 415 -8.19 7.21 -21.70
N GLU A 416 -9.32 6.49 -21.61
CA GLU A 416 -9.79 5.90 -20.34
C GLU A 416 -8.78 4.92 -19.74
N GLU A 417 -7.94 4.26 -20.53
CA GLU A 417 -6.85 3.40 -20.07
C GLU A 417 -5.77 4.21 -19.33
N VAL A 418 -5.46 5.43 -19.78
CA VAL A 418 -4.52 6.35 -19.10
C VAL A 418 -5.13 6.81 -17.78
N ILE A 419 -6.38 7.28 -17.81
CA ILE A 419 -7.13 7.72 -16.63
C ILE A 419 -7.25 6.57 -15.61
N THR A 420 -7.56 5.36 -16.07
CA THR A 420 -7.67 4.15 -15.25
C THR A 420 -6.32 3.76 -14.64
N THR A 421 -5.23 3.86 -15.40
CA THR A 421 -3.90 3.59 -14.88
C THR A 421 -3.51 4.57 -13.76
N LEU A 422 -3.85 5.86 -13.89
CA LEU A 422 -3.70 6.85 -12.81
C LEU A 422 -4.58 6.51 -11.59
N LYS A 423 -5.86 6.15 -11.79
CA LYS A 423 -6.77 5.71 -10.71
C LYS A 423 -6.17 4.55 -9.90
N TYR A 424 -5.52 3.59 -10.57
CA TYR A 424 -4.88 2.46 -9.89
C TYR A 424 -3.77 2.86 -8.91
N MET A 425 -3.15 4.04 -9.06
CA MET A 425 -2.12 4.52 -8.12
C MET A 425 -2.65 4.75 -6.72
N TYR A 426 -3.92 5.15 -6.55
CA TYR A 426 -4.53 5.33 -5.23
C TYR A 426 -5.42 4.14 -4.85
N GLN A 427 -6.18 3.57 -5.81
CA GLN A 427 -7.12 2.48 -5.53
C GLN A 427 -6.42 1.21 -5.04
N ARG A 428 -5.24 0.91 -5.60
CA ARG A 428 -4.46 -0.29 -5.27
C ARG A 428 -3.34 -0.02 -4.28
N PHE A 429 -3.24 1.23 -3.77
CA PHE A 429 -2.10 1.66 -2.99
C PHE A 429 -2.01 0.97 -1.64
N TRP A 430 -3.07 1.03 -0.85
CA TRP A 430 -3.11 0.41 0.48
C TRP A 430 -2.92 -1.11 0.40
N GLY A 431 -3.42 -1.75 -0.67
CA GLY A 431 -3.20 -3.17 -0.93
C GLY A 431 -1.74 -3.48 -1.26
N TYR A 432 -1.04 -2.56 -1.93
CA TYR A 432 0.40 -2.65 -2.15
C TYR A 432 1.19 -2.46 -0.84
N LEU A 433 0.80 -1.53 0.02
CA LEU A 433 1.41 -1.36 1.35
C LEU A 433 1.27 -2.62 2.22
N GLY A 434 0.09 -3.24 2.20
CA GLY A 434 -0.21 -4.51 2.88
C GLY A 434 0.23 -5.77 2.14
N LYS A 435 1.06 -5.65 1.08
CA LYS A 435 1.44 -6.80 0.27
C LYS A 435 2.33 -7.77 1.04
N LYS A 436 1.88 -9.02 1.13
CA LYS A 436 2.62 -10.10 1.77
C LYS A 436 3.81 -10.54 0.92
N LYS A 437 4.97 -10.66 1.55
CA LYS A 437 6.17 -11.24 0.94
C LYS A 437 5.90 -12.72 0.70
N ASN A 438 6.06 -13.17 -0.53
CA ASN A 438 5.81 -14.55 -0.92
C ASN A 438 6.78 -14.98 -2.00
N CYS A 439 7.05 -16.28 -2.06
CA CYS A 439 7.71 -16.92 -3.19
C CYS A 439 6.80 -18.01 -3.75
N LYS A 440 7.00 -18.35 -5.03
CA LYS A 440 6.36 -19.50 -5.66
C LYS A 440 7.44 -20.54 -5.93
N ARG A 441 7.12 -21.80 -5.71
CA ARG A 441 7.93 -22.95 -6.14
C ARG A 441 7.07 -23.91 -6.93
N HIS A 442 7.71 -24.55 -7.89
CA HIS A 442 7.14 -25.64 -8.67
C HIS A 442 7.87 -26.90 -8.23
N ALA A 443 7.12 -27.91 -7.84
CA ALA A 443 7.67 -29.19 -7.41
C ALA A 443 7.00 -30.31 -8.22
N LYS A 444 7.77 -31.35 -8.50
CA LYS A 444 7.24 -32.56 -9.13
C LYS A 444 6.41 -33.33 -8.10
N ASN A 445 5.33 -33.93 -8.57
CA ASN A 445 4.54 -34.87 -7.80
C ASN A 445 5.17 -36.26 -7.99
N GLU A 446 5.68 -36.86 -6.92
CA GLU A 446 6.12 -38.26 -6.94
C GLU A 446 4.97 -39.16 -6.51
N VAL A 447 4.54 -40.05 -7.41
CA VAL A 447 3.49 -41.02 -7.09
C VAL A 447 4.01 -42.01 -6.05
N LYS A 448 3.32 -42.07 -4.92
CA LYS A 448 3.60 -43.00 -3.81
C LYS A 448 2.79 -44.27 -3.97
N ASN A 449 1.48 -44.14 -4.15
CA ASN A 449 0.55 -45.24 -4.29
C ASN A 449 -0.50 -44.93 -5.36
N GLU A 450 -0.95 -45.98 -6.02
CA GLU A 450 -2.05 -45.94 -6.97
C GLU A 450 -3.01 -47.08 -6.59
N TYR A 451 -4.25 -46.74 -6.30
CA TYR A 451 -5.29 -47.72 -5.99
C TYR A 451 -6.63 -47.28 -6.59
N THR A 452 -7.49 -48.26 -6.82
CA THR A 452 -8.87 -48.01 -7.25
C THR A 452 -9.76 -48.06 -6.01
N ASP A 453 -10.56 -47.02 -5.79
CA ASP A 453 -11.52 -47.00 -4.69
C ASP A 453 -12.69 -47.98 -4.93
N GLU A 454 -13.54 -48.17 -3.91
CA GLU A 454 -14.69 -49.09 -3.97
C GLU A 454 -15.71 -48.70 -5.06
N ASP A 455 -15.69 -47.45 -5.52
CA ASP A 455 -16.54 -46.91 -6.58
C ASP A 455 -15.91 -47.05 -7.99
N GLY A 456 -14.72 -47.65 -8.09
CA GLY A 456 -14.01 -47.84 -9.36
C GLY A 456 -13.20 -46.63 -9.83
N ASN A 457 -13.00 -45.60 -9.00
CA ASN A 457 -12.19 -44.44 -9.35
C ASN A 457 -10.72 -44.67 -8.99
N LEU A 458 -9.84 -44.32 -9.93
CA LEU A 458 -8.40 -44.32 -9.71
C LEU A 458 -8.02 -43.16 -8.77
N THR A 459 -7.44 -43.50 -7.61
CA THR A 459 -6.86 -42.55 -6.66
C THR A 459 -5.34 -42.67 -6.69
N ILE A 460 -4.67 -41.54 -6.89
CA ILE A 460 -3.20 -41.43 -6.92
C ILE A 460 -2.76 -40.61 -5.70
N GLU A 461 -2.04 -41.25 -4.79
CA GLU A 461 -1.35 -40.57 -3.69
C GLU A 461 0.01 -40.10 -4.19
N SER A 462 0.31 -38.81 -4.04
CA SER A 462 1.60 -38.25 -4.42
C SER A 462 2.23 -37.43 -3.29
N GLU A 463 3.56 -37.53 -3.20
CA GLU A 463 4.38 -36.65 -2.35
C GLU A 463 4.94 -35.50 -3.19
N ILE A 464 4.99 -34.31 -2.60
CA ILE A 464 5.53 -33.12 -3.26
C ILE A 464 6.86 -32.78 -2.60
N LEU A 465 7.95 -33.03 -3.32
CA LEU A 465 9.31 -32.76 -2.83
C LEU A 465 9.78 -31.39 -3.30
N TYR A 466 10.13 -30.52 -2.34
CA TYR A 466 10.80 -29.25 -2.63
C TYR A 466 12.29 -29.38 -2.35
N GLU A 467 13.10 -29.30 -3.40
CA GLU A 467 14.55 -29.14 -3.26
C GLU A 467 14.86 -27.73 -2.77
N ASN A 468 15.72 -27.60 -1.75
CA ASN A 468 16.27 -26.33 -1.25
C ASN A 468 15.20 -25.30 -0.84
N LEU A 469 14.21 -25.71 -0.03
CA LEU A 469 13.26 -24.76 0.56
C LEU A 469 13.96 -23.92 1.64
N GLU A 470 13.72 -22.61 1.64
CA GLU A 470 14.18 -21.73 2.72
C GLU A 470 13.55 -22.15 4.05
N VAL A 471 14.32 -22.13 5.14
CA VAL A 471 13.88 -22.65 6.46
C VAL A 471 12.75 -21.81 7.08
N ASP A 472 12.51 -20.59 6.57
CA ASP A 472 11.59 -19.61 7.15
C ASP A 472 10.34 -19.32 6.30
N VAL A 473 9.90 -20.28 5.47
CA VAL A 473 8.70 -20.12 4.64
C VAL A 473 7.63 -21.16 4.92
N ASN A 474 6.37 -20.74 4.94
CA ASN A 474 5.21 -21.61 5.13
C ASN A 474 4.36 -21.73 3.87
N PRO A 475 3.85 -22.92 3.53
CA PRO A 475 2.91 -23.08 2.43
C PRO A 475 1.62 -22.31 2.71
N HIS A 476 1.16 -21.53 1.74
CA HIS A 476 -0.06 -20.71 1.84
C HIS A 476 -1.15 -21.16 0.89
N SER A 477 -0.79 -21.58 -0.32
CA SER A 477 -1.74 -22.14 -1.28
C SER A 477 -1.02 -23.03 -2.28
N MET A 478 -1.62 -24.16 -2.62
CA MET A 478 -1.11 -25.11 -3.61
C MET A 478 -2.09 -25.19 -4.78
N LYS A 479 -1.56 -25.29 -6.01
CA LYS A 479 -2.35 -25.47 -7.23
C LYS A 479 -1.64 -26.43 -8.18
N PRO A 480 -2.32 -27.47 -8.70
CA PRO A 480 -1.74 -28.28 -9.77
C PRO A 480 -1.55 -27.39 -11.00
N LEU A 481 -0.35 -27.44 -11.59
CA LEU A 481 -0.05 -26.82 -12.88
C LEU A 481 -0.35 -27.77 -14.03
N ASN A 482 -0.02 -29.05 -13.82
CA ASN A 482 -0.39 -30.20 -14.64
C ASN A 482 -0.36 -31.45 -13.74
N ASP A 483 -0.58 -32.62 -14.33
CA ASP A 483 -0.67 -33.90 -13.59
C ASP A 483 0.58 -34.21 -12.75
N ASN A 484 1.75 -33.70 -13.18
CA ASN A 484 3.05 -34.03 -12.59
C ASN A 484 3.68 -32.88 -11.80
N ILE A 485 3.12 -31.67 -11.82
CA ILE A 485 3.74 -30.48 -11.22
C ILE A 485 2.72 -29.71 -10.39
N THR A 486 3.06 -29.49 -9.12
CA THR A 486 2.31 -28.60 -8.22
C THR A 486 3.05 -27.29 -8.03
N THR A 487 2.31 -26.18 -8.14
CA THR A 487 2.80 -24.85 -7.77
C THR A 487 2.34 -24.50 -6.37
N THR A 488 3.30 -24.23 -5.50
CA THR A 488 3.02 -23.78 -4.12
C THR A 488 3.51 -22.37 -3.92
N LYS A 489 2.61 -21.55 -3.39
CA LYS A 489 2.92 -20.21 -2.90
C LYS A 489 3.28 -20.32 -1.43
N PHE A 490 4.49 -19.91 -1.09
CA PHE A 490 4.96 -19.83 0.28
C PHE A 490 4.97 -18.40 0.79
N LEU A 491 4.74 -18.21 2.08
CA LEU A 491 4.85 -16.94 2.80
C LEU A 491 6.07 -16.98 3.71
N TYR A 492 6.83 -15.89 3.74
CA TYR A 492 7.93 -15.73 4.69
C TYR A 492 7.37 -15.55 6.10
N GLU A 493 7.95 -16.23 7.09
CA GLU A 493 7.56 -16.12 8.49
C GLU A 493 8.16 -14.89 9.17
N ASN A 494 9.46 -14.66 8.97
CA ASN A 494 10.22 -13.65 9.71
C ASN A 494 10.02 -12.24 9.14
N GLU A 495 9.78 -12.13 7.83
CA GLU A 495 9.45 -10.87 7.15
C GLU A 495 8.22 -11.05 6.26
N PRO A 496 7.01 -11.18 6.82
CA PRO A 496 5.82 -11.57 6.07
C PRO A 496 5.28 -10.50 5.11
N TYR A 497 5.81 -9.27 5.14
CA TYR A 497 5.34 -8.14 4.34
C TYR A 497 6.47 -7.45 3.57
N ASP A 498 6.15 -6.92 2.39
CA ASP A 498 7.10 -6.20 1.53
C ASP A 498 7.41 -4.78 2.04
N THR A 499 6.56 -4.21 2.90
CA THR A 499 6.69 -2.83 3.39
C THR A 499 6.42 -2.74 4.90
N PRO A 500 7.07 -1.80 5.62
CA PRO A 500 6.78 -1.54 7.03
C PRO A 500 5.43 -0.84 7.25
N PHE A 501 4.82 -0.33 6.17
CA PHE A 501 3.50 0.30 6.20
C PHE A 501 2.35 -0.70 6.11
N ALA A 502 2.64 -2.01 6.10
CA ALA A 502 1.62 -3.06 6.10
C ALA A 502 0.67 -2.99 7.30
N ARG A 503 1.10 -2.34 8.40
CA ARG A 503 0.26 -2.05 9.58
C ARG A 503 -1.03 -1.31 9.24
N ILE A 504 -1.09 -0.55 8.13
CA ILE A 504 -2.31 0.17 7.72
C ILE A 504 -3.46 -0.79 7.34
N ALA A 505 -3.15 -1.99 6.86
CA ALA A 505 -4.10 -2.88 6.20
C ALA A 505 -5.35 -3.22 7.04
N PRO A 506 -5.24 -3.68 8.29
CA PRO A 506 -6.44 -4.00 9.07
C PRO A 506 -7.28 -2.76 9.36
N PHE A 507 -6.65 -1.62 9.65
CA PHE A 507 -7.33 -0.39 10.04
C PHE A 507 -8.05 0.31 8.89
N ILE A 508 -7.47 0.33 7.68
CA ILE A 508 -8.13 0.97 6.54
C ILE A 508 -9.36 0.18 6.09
N ILE A 509 -9.28 -1.15 6.11
CA ILE A 509 -10.42 -2.01 5.75
C ILE A 509 -11.52 -1.88 6.80
N SER A 510 -11.19 -1.98 8.09
CA SER A 510 -12.17 -1.84 9.17
C SER A 510 -12.76 -0.43 9.26
N ARG A 511 -12.00 0.62 8.93
CA ARG A 511 -12.53 1.97 8.80
C ARG A 511 -13.59 2.04 7.72
N GLY A 512 -13.35 1.43 6.55
CA GLY A 512 -14.35 1.30 5.50
C GLY A 512 -15.61 0.56 5.98
N ARG A 513 -15.44 -0.57 6.70
CA ARG A 513 -16.56 -1.29 7.30
C ARG A 513 -17.36 -0.43 8.29
N LYS A 514 -16.68 0.34 9.14
CA LYS A 514 -17.34 1.25 10.09
C LYS A 514 -18.14 2.32 9.37
N ILE A 515 -17.60 2.93 8.32
CA ILE A 515 -18.30 3.96 7.53
C ILE A 515 -19.56 3.36 6.91
N THR A 516 -19.41 2.31 6.07
CA THR A 516 -20.55 1.66 5.41
C THR A 516 -21.56 1.15 6.43
N GLY A 517 -21.11 0.48 7.49
CA GLY A 517 -21.96 -0.06 8.55
C GLY A 517 -22.74 1.01 9.30
N THR A 518 -22.14 2.19 9.55
CA THR A 518 -22.81 3.31 10.22
C THR A 518 -23.92 3.90 9.34
N ILE A 519 -23.65 4.07 8.03
CA ILE A 519 -24.62 4.62 7.07
C ILE A 519 -25.87 3.75 6.97
N ILE A 520 -25.69 2.43 6.93
CA ILE A 520 -26.81 1.51 6.67
C ILE A 520 -27.50 1.02 7.94
N ALA A 521 -26.89 1.18 9.12
CA ALA A 521 -27.43 0.69 10.40
C ALA A 521 -28.87 1.17 10.68
N PRO A 522 -29.28 2.42 10.37
CA PRO A 522 -30.67 2.86 10.55
C PRO A 522 -31.67 2.23 9.58
N HIS A 523 -31.20 1.54 8.53
CA HIS A 523 -32.01 1.11 7.39
C HIS A 523 -31.84 -0.39 7.06
N LEU A 524 -31.33 -1.21 7.98
CA LEU A 524 -30.91 -2.60 7.72
C LEU A 524 -31.97 -3.48 7.06
N ASP A 525 -33.24 -3.27 7.36
CA ASP A 525 -34.35 -4.06 6.79
C ASP A 525 -34.52 -3.83 5.29
N SER A 526 -34.27 -2.60 4.85
CA SER A 526 -34.32 -2.22 3.44
C SER A 526 -33.11 -2.70 2.65
N ILE A 527 -32.00 -3.02 3.33
CA ILE A 527 -30.73 -3.37 2.68
C ILE A 527 -30.74 -4.81 2.18
N LYS A 528 -30.55 -4.96 0.88
CA LYS A 528 -30.57 -6.26 0.19
C LYS A 528 -29.19 -6.72 -0.24
N ARG A 529 -28.25 -5.80 -0.47
CA ARG A 529 -26.87 -6.15 -0.85
C ARG A 529 -25.89 -5.10 -0.36
N ILE A 530 -24.72 -5.57 0.10
CA ILE A 530 -23.57 -4.75 0.46
C ILE A 530 -22.34 -5.36 -0.20
N HIS A 531 -21.53 -4.52 -0.85
CA HIS A 531 -20.27 -4.93 -1.44
C HIS A 531 -19.23 -3.81 -1.26
N THR A 532 -18.49 -3.89 -0.16
CA THR A 532 -17.46 -2.90 0.24
C THR A 532 -18.05 -1.53 0.60
N ASP A 533 -18.01 -0.59 -0.33
CA ASP A 533 -18.52 0.78 -0.28
C ASP A 533 -19.88 0.94 -0.98
N GLY A 534 -20.29 -0.04 -1.78
CA GLY A 534 -21.56 -0.05 -2.48
C GLY A 534 -22.65 -0.81 -1.73
N PHE A 535 -23.88 -0.31 -1.74
CA PHE A 535 -25.04 -0.99 -1.17
C PHE A 535 -26.32 -0.74 -1.96
N TYR A 536 -27.28 -1.67 -1.80
CA TYR A 536 -28.57 -1.66 -2.46
C TYR A 536 -29.69 -1.68 -1.43
N SER A 537 -30.65 -0.79 -1.59
CA SER A 537 -31.82 -0.68 -0.71
C SER A 537 -33.12 -0.76 -1.50
N THR A 538 -34.16 -1.31 -0.89
CA THR A 538 -35.54 -1.22 -1.38
C THR A 538 -36.19 0.14 -1.16
N GLN A 539 -35.55 1.00 -0.37
CA GLN A 539 -36.02 2.35 -0.06
C GLN A 539 -35.01 3.38 -0.54
N GLN A 540 -35.51 4.53 -0.96
CA GLN A 540 -34.65 5.66 -1.25
C GLN A 540 -34.13 6.24 0.08
N PHE A 541 -32.83 6.54 0.13
CA PHE A 541 -32.20 7.10 1.31
C PHE A 541 -32.42 8.61 1.33
N GLU A 542 -33.05 9.13 2.39
CA GLU A 542 -33.13 10.57 2.67
C GLU A 542 -31.91 11.01 3.47
N LEU A 543 -30.76 11.05 2.82
CA LEU A 543 -29.52 11.51 3.44
C LEU A 543 -29.43 13.04 3.42
N ARG A 544 -28.77 13.61 4.43
CA ARG A 544 -28.60 15.06 4.54
C ARG A 544 -27.89 15.63 3.32
N LYS A 545 -28.38 16.79 2.87
CA LYS A 545 -27.76 17.59 1.80
C LYS A 545 -26.69 18.55 2.32
N GLU A 546 -26.57 18.74 3.64
CA GLU A 546 -25.63 19.67 4.27
C GLU A 546 -24.73 19.00 5.31
N LYS A 547 -23.44 19.38 5.32
CA LYS A 547 -22.38 18.77 6.12
C LYS A 547 -22.45 19.34 7.54
N LYS A 548 -22.64 18.51 8.58
CA LYS A 548 -22.49 18.95 9.98
C LYS A 548 -21.04 19.31 10.33
N SER A 549 -20.07 18.69 9.64
CA SER A 549 -18.64 18.95 9.78
C SER A 549 -17.91 18.44 8.55
N SER A 550 -17.04 19.24 7.94
CA SER A 550 -16.26 18.88 6.75
C SER A 550 -15.26 17.74 6.96
N SER A 551 -15.10 17.26 8.20
CA SER A 551 -14.04 16.33 8.60
C SER A 551 -14.51 14.93 9.02
N SER A 552 -15.81 14.73 9.26
CA SER A 552 -16.33 13.42 9.70
C SER A 552 -16.52 12.48 8.50
N LEU A 553 -15.96 11.27 8.59
CA LEU A 553 -16.22 10.19 7.62
C LEU A 553 -17.45 9.35 8.00
N ASP A 554 -17.96 9.49 9.22
CA ASP A 554 -19.05 8.66 9.76
C ASP A 554 -20.44 9.24 9.45
N ASP A 555 -20.51 10.44 8.86
CA ASP A 555 -21.75 11.13 8.45
C ASP A 555 -21.58 11.75 7.05
N PRO A 556 -21.36 10.93 6.00
CA PRO A 556 -21.21 11.45 4.64
C PRO A 556 -22.53 11.94 4.07
N MET A 557 -22.46 12.98 3.23
CA MET A 557 -23.62 13.56 2.54
C MET A 557 -23.82 12.94 1.17
N MET A 558 -24.97 13.20 0.56
CA MET A 558 -25.15 12.95 -0.87
C MET A 558 -24.32 13.91 -1.71
N GLY A 559 -23.56 13.39 -2.68
CA GLY A 559 -22.74 14.23 -3.56
C GLY A 559 -21.76 13.44 -4.43
N ASP A 560 -20.98 14.17 -5.22
CA ASP A 560 -19.94 13.62 -6.10
C ASP A 560 -18.51 13.87 -5.58
N GLU A 561 -18.35 14.46 -4.40
CA GLU A 561 -17.04 14.70 -3.79
C GLU A 561 -16.44 13.43 -3.19
N VAL A 562 -15.13 13.45 -2.95
CA VAL A 562 -14.42 12.30 -2.35
C VAL A 562 -14.94 12.02 -0.94
N GLY A 563 -15.52 10.83 -0.75
CA GLY A 563 -16.09 10.38 0.52
C GLY A 563 -17.59 10.64 0.67
N ASP A 564 -18.23 11.32 -0.28
CA ASP A 564 -19.69 11.48 -0.30
C ASP A 564 -20.37 10.18 -0.76
N ILE A 565 -21.66 10.03 -0.42
CA ILE A 565 -22.52 8.95 -0.92
C ILE A 565 -23.08 9.39 -2.27
N ARG A 566 -22.87 8.55 -3.28
CA ARG A 566 -23.38 8.76 -4.63
C ARG A 566 -24.58 7.87 -4.87
N TYR A 567 -25.66 8.45 -5.36
CA TYR A 567 -26.77 7.68 -5.92
C TYR A 567 -26.41 7.25 -7.34
N GLU A 568 -26.41 5.95 -7.60
CA GLU A 568 -25.98 5.38 -8.89
C GLU A 568 -27.15 4.93 -9.77
N GLY A 569 -28.38 4.96 -9.24
CA GLY A 569 -29.59 4.71 -10.03
C GLY A 569 -30.62 3.82 -9.34
N PHE A 570 -31.75 3.64 -10.02
CA PHE A 570 -32.88 2.81 -9.61
C PHE A 570 -33.10 1.70 -10.65
N CYS A 571 -33.42 0.51 -10.16
CA CYS A 571 -33.82 -0.63 -10.98
C CYS A 571 -35.14 -1.18 -10.45
N GLU A 572 -36.21 -1.09 -11.24
CA GLU A 572 -37.54 -1.55 -10.86
C GLU A 572 -37.62 -3.08 -10.67
N PHE A 573 -36.88 -3.82 -11.51
CA PHE A 573 -36.87 -5.28 -11.55
C PHE A 573 -35.48 -5.85 -11.23
N GLY A 574 -34.89 -5.39 -10.13
CA GLY A 574 -33.60 -5.86 -9.66
C GLY A 574 -33.67 -7.30 -9.15
N THR A 575 -32.64 -8.10 -9.43
CA THR A 575 -32.47 -9.44 -8.84
C THR A 575 -31.14 -9.51 -8.12
N ILE A 576 -31.14 -10.00 -6.87
CA ILE A 576 -29.92 -10.27 -6.12
C ILE A 576 -29.76 -11.78 -6.00
N ASN A 577 -28.74 -12.30 -6.68
CA ASN A 577 -28.26 -13.65 -6.47
C ASN A 577 -26.98 -13.59 -5.61
N LYS A 578 -26.64 -14.69 -4.92
CA LYS A 578 -25.42 -14.83 -4.08
C LYS A 578 -24.25 -14.00 -4.60
N ASN A 579 -23.42 -13.50 -3.68
CA ASN A 579 -22.06 -13.04 -4.00
C ASN A 579 -21.24 -14.22 -4.58
N ARG A 580 -21.46 -14.56 -5.85
CA ARG A 580 -20.79 -15.66 -6.52
C ARG A 580 -19.33 -15.29 -6.68
N LYS A 581 -18.46 -16.07 -6.05
CA LYS A 581 -17.14 -16.37 -6.60
C LYS A 581 -17.33 -17.53 -7.57
N ILE A 582 -17.83 -17.28 -8.77
CA ILE A 582 -17.89 -18.30 -9.84
C ILE A 582 -17.46 -17.65 -11.16
N PRO A 583 -16.49 -18.24 -11.87
CA PRO A 583 -16.16 -17.87 -13.24
C PRO A 583 -17.25 -18.32 -14.21
N ASP A 584 -17.47 -17.43 -15.17
CA ASP A 584 -18.03 -17.65 -16.50
C ASP A 584 -19.55 -17.85 -16.68
N GLU A 585 -20.02 -16.98 -17.58
CA GLU A 585 -21.16 -17.03 -18.48
C GLU A 585 -22.55 -16.68 -17.96
N ASN A 586 -22.95 -15.49 -18.44
CA ASN A 586 -24.24 -14.81 -18.39
C ASN A 586 -24.49 -14.05 -17.09
N PHE A 587 -24.04 -12.79 -17.04
CA PHE A 587 -24.94 -11.63 -17.25
C PHE A 587 -24.19 -10.28 -17.22
N ILE A 588 -24.72 -9.36 -18.01
CA ILE A 588 -24.47 -7.92 -18.05
C ILE A 588 -25.01 -7.28 -16.75
N ILE A 589 -24.14 -6.60 -16.01
CA ILE A 589 -24.33 -5.24 -15.46
C ILE A 589 -22.99 -4.52 -15.61
#